data_AF-A0A7Y2UIQ8-F1
#
_entry.id   AF-A0A7Y2UIQ8-F1
#
_cell.length_a   1.000
_cell.length_b   1.000
_cell.length_c   1.000
_cell.angle_alpha   90.00
_cell.angle_beta   90.00
_cell.angle_gamma   90.00
#
_symmetry.space_group_name_H-M   'P 1'
#
loop_
_entity.id
_entity.type
_entity.pdbx_description
1 polymer ?
#
loop_
_entity_poly.entity_id
_entity_poly.type
_entity_poly.pdbx_seq_one_letter_code
_entity_poly.pdbx_strand_id
1 'polypeptide(L)'
;MKTLKSISAIALLFATASTYANNFIPATSVEGSGVVISSLEKNEPYFRKAGDKLYLNFFNKEMGDIQIRVVDSENRIVYSETLKSRLVVEKAFNFEKAEKDSYKVVLKDGKETYAEYYVVK
;
A
#
# COMPACT_ATOMS: atom_id res chain seq x y z
N MET A 1 3.72 34.80 -37.51
CA MET A 1 4.63 33.68 -37.21
C MET A 1 5.10 33.81 -35.76
N LYS A 2 5.04 32.69 -35.02
CA LYS A 2 5.66 32.41 -33.70
C LYS A 2 4.95 32.98 -32.46
N THR A 3 4.24 32.04 -31.84
CA THR A 3 3.69 31.96 -30.49
C THR A 3 4.75 32.05 -29.39
N LEU A 4 4.39 32.58 -28.22
CA LEU A 4 4.76 31.97 -26.94
C LEU A 4 3.67 32.29 -25.89
N LYS A 5 2.82 31.30 -25.61
CA LYS A 5 2.01 31.26 -24.39
C LYS A 5 2.95 30.81 -23.28
N SER A 6 3.37 31.71 -22.39
CA SER A 6 4.13 31.32 -21.20
C SER A 6 3.16 30.75 -20.17
N ILE A 7 3.07 29.42 -20.14
CA ILE A 7 2.46 28.69 -19.03
C ILE A 7 3.42 28.86 -17.85
N SER A 8 3.04 29.65 -16.84
CA SER A 8 3.74 29.65 -15.56
C SER A 8 3.55 28.27 -14.92
N ALA A 9 4.55 27.40 -15.08
CA ALA A 9 4.64 26.16 -14.32
C ALA A 9 5.01 26.53 -12.87
N ILE A 10 4.01 26.60 -11.98
CA ILE A 10 4.25 26.63 -10.55
C ILE A 10 4.72 25.23 -10.15
N ALA A 11 6.03 25.05 -10.01
CA ALA A 11 6.60 23.90 -9.36
C ALA A 11 6.36 24.02 -7.85
N LEU A 12 5.35 23.31 -7.34
CA LEU A 12 5.22 23.08 -5.90
C LEU A 12 6.21 22.00 -5.47
N LEU A 13 7.36 22.43 -4.96
CA LEU A 13 8.28 21.59 -4.19
C LEU A 13 7.71 21.46 -2.76
N PHE A 14 7.05 20.34 -2.45
CA PHE A 14 6.78 19.97 -1.07
C PHE A 14 8.06 19.40 -0.45
N ALA A 15 8.92 20.27 0.07
CA ALA A 15 9.97 19.85 1.00
C ALA A 15 9.36 19.71 2.40
N THR A 16 8.85 18.53 2.74
CA THR A 16 8.55 18.23 4.15
C THR A 16 9.82 17.71 4.80
N ALA A 17 10.57 18.62 5.43
CA ALA A 17 11.49 18.24 6.49
C ALA A 17 10.66 17.97 7.74
N SER A 18 10.17 16.74 7.90
CA SER A 18 9.60 16.32 9.18
C SER A 18 10.68 15.66 10.02
N THR A 19 11.32 16.46 10.86
CA THR A 19 12.01 15.98 12.04
C THR A 19 10.98 15.40 13.01
N TYR A 20 10.64 14.13 12.87
CA TYR A 20 9.95 13.40 13.94
C TYR A 20 11.02 12.82 14.87
N ALA A 21 11.35 13.58 15.91
CA ALA A 21 11.98 13.05 17.10
C ALA A 21 10.92 12.25 17.88
N ASN A 22 10.67 11.00 17.48
CA ASN A 22 9.96 10.07 18.34
C ASN A 22 10.97 9.43 19.28
N ASN A 23 11.09 9.97 20.49
CA ASN A 23 11.62 9.22 21.62
C ASN A 23 10.64 8.08 21.91
N PHE A 24 10.84 6.95 21.25
CA PHE A 24 10.18 5.70 21.61
C PHE A 24 10.77 5.28 22.96
N ILE A 25 10.05 5.55 24.06
CA ILE A 25 10.35 4.96 25.36
C ILE A 25 9.64 3.61 25.37
N PRO A 26 10.36 2.47 25.25
CA PRO A 26 9.74 1.18 25.52
C PRO A 26 9.39 1.17 27.00
N ALA A 27 8.15 0.86 27.35
CA ALA A 27 7.77 0.64 28.73
C ALA A 27 8.61 -0.53 29.28
N THR A 28 9.60 -0.23 30.10
CA THR A 28 10.42 -1.23 30.79
C THR A 28 9.73 -1.61 32.10
N SER A 29 9.20 -2.82 32.18
CA SER A 29 9.10 -3.52 33.46
C SER A 29 10.31 -4.44 33.55
N VAL A 30 11.27 -4.09 34.41
CA VAL A 30 12.45 -4.92 34.67
C VAL A 30 12.12 -5.81 35.87
N GLU A 31 11.94 -7.10 35.63
CA GLU A 31 12.21 -8.13 36.63
C GLU A 31 12.50 -9.46 35.92
N GLY A 32 13.72 -9.96 36.10
CA GLY A 32 14.10 -11.38 36.07
C GLY A 32 13.67 -12.25 34.88
N SER A 33 14.67 -12.68 34.10
CA SER A 33 14.66 -13.79 33.13
C SER A 33 14.24 -13.46 31.70
N GLY A 34 15.27 -13.33 30.84
CA GLY A 34 15.24 -13.62 29.41
C GLY A 34 14.01 -13.12 28.64
N VAL A 35 14.06 -11.86 28.20
CA VAL A 35 13.15 -11.38 27.17
C VAL A 35 13.44 -12.15 25.88
N VAL A 36 12.66 -13.20 25.63
CA VAL A 36 12.54 -13.76 24.29
C VAL A 36 11.74 -12.75 23.49
N ILE A 37 12.40 -11.98 22.62
CA ILE A 37 11.71 -11.21 21.58
C ILE A 37 11.15 -12.21 20.58
N SER A 38 10.02 -12.81 20.92
CA SER A 38 9.31 -13.73 20.06
C SER A 38 8.58 -12.94 18.99
N SER A 39 9.00 -13.15 17.74
CA SER A 39 8.41 -12.70 16.47
C SER A 39 9.02 -11.43 15.91
N LEU A 40 10.03 -11.64 15.06
CA LEU A 40 10.41 -10.71 14.00
C LEU A 40 9.14 -10.37 13.20
N GLU A 41 8.64 -9.15 13.32
CA GLU A 41 7.39 -8.72 12.71
C GLU A 41 7.36 -9.08 11.22
N LYS A 42 6.39 -9.94 10.85
CA LYS A 42 6.11 -10.22 9.45
C LYS A 42 5.58 -8.93 8.82
N ASN A 43 6.26 -8.45 7.80
CA ASN A 43 5.90 -7.23 7.09
C ASN A 43 4.67 -7.48 6.20
N GLU A 44 3.48 -7.46 6.79
CA GLU A 44 2.21 -7.68 6.07
C GLU A 44 1.65 -6.35 5.52
N PRO A 45 0.99 -6.37 4.35
CA PRO A 45 0.31 -5.19 3.82
C PRO A 45 -0.90 -4.81 4.68
N TYR A 46 -1.14 -3.50 4.80
CA TYR A 46 -2.32 -2.96 5.45
C TYR A 46 -3.40 -2.63 4.44
N PHE A 47 -4.59 -3.20 4.64
CA PHE A 47 -5.78 -2.92 3.84
C PHE A 47 -6.82 -2.14 4.66
N ARG A 48 -7.42 -1.10 4.06
CA ARG A 48 -8.49 -0.32 4.69
C ARG A 48 -9.66 -0.10 3.74
N LYS A 49 -10.84 -0.50 4.14
CA LYS A 49 -12.10 -0.20 3.43
C LYS A 49 -12.65 1.14 3.91
N ALA A 50 -12.99 2.05 2.99
CA ALA A 50 -13.65 3.31 3.34
C ALA A 50 -14.51 3.82 2.17
N GLY A 51 -15.82 3.91 2.38
CA GLY A 51 -16.78 4.18 1.30
C GLY A 51 -16.60 3.17 0.17
N ASP A 52 -16.64 3.65 -1.08
CA ASP A 52 -16.48 2.82 -2.28
C ASP A 52 -15.02 2.48 -2.63
N LYS A 53 -14.11 2.55 -1.65
CA LYS A 53 -12.67 2.41 -1.88
C LYS A 53 -12.03 1.39 -0.96
N LEU A 54 -11.10 0.64 -1.53
CA LEU A 54 -10.11 -0.15 -0.79
C LEU A 54 -8.74 0.50 -0.90
N TYR A 55 -8.14 0.83 0.23
CA TYR A 55 -6.79 1.36 0.33
C TYR A 55 -5.82 0.23 0.67
N LEU A 56 -4.66 0.25 0.03
CA LEU A 56 -3.55 -0.67 0.26
C LEU A 56 -2.29 0.14 0.55
N ASN A 57 -1.64 -0.15 1.68
CA ASN A 57 -0.29 0.31 2.00
C ASN A 57 0.61 -0.91 2.25
N PHE A 58 1.79 -0.92 1.62
CA PHE A 58 2.79 -1.96 1.84
C PHE A 58 4.20 -1.36 1.78
N PHE A 59 4.98 -1.64 2.82
CA PHE A 59 6.38 -1.25 2.90
C PHE A 59 7.27 -2.38 2.33
N ASN A 60 7.57 -2.33 1.04
CA ASN A 60 8.39 -3.33 0.36
C ASN A 60 9.88 -3.18 0.71
N LYS A 61 10.26 -3.61 1.91
CA LYS A 61 11.63 -3.48 2.47
C LYS A 61 12.71 -4.06 1.56
N GLU A 62 12.40 -5.12 0.82
CA GLU A 62 13.35 -5.81 -0.05
C GLU A 62 13.47 -5.15 -1.43
N MET A 63 12.61 -4.17 -1.73
CA MET A 63 12.53 -3.52 -3.04
C MET A 63 12.41 -4.54 -4.19
N GLY A 64 11.75 -5.68 -3.94
CA GLY A 64 11.42 -6.66 -4.96
C GLY A 64 10.33 -6.16 -5.91
N ASP A 65 10.11 -6.88 -7.00
CA ASP A 65 8.98 -6.61 -7.91
C ASP A 65 7.67 -7.00 -7.23
N ILE A 66 6.72 -6.06 -7.19
CA ILE A 66 5.39 -6.28 -6.61
C ILE A 66 4.37 -6.45 -7.74
N GLN A 67 3.63 -7.55 -7.72
CA GLN A 67 2.46 -7.75 -8.57
C GLN A 67 1.18 -7.47 -7.80
N ILE A 68 0.33 -6.63 -8.37
CA ILE A 68 -1.00 -6.33 -7.85
C ILE A 68 -2.03 -6.78 -8.88
N ARG A 69 -3.06 -7.50 -8.43
CA ARG A 69 -4.19 -7.90 -9.28
C ARG A 69 -5.51 -7.63 -8.58
N VAL A 70 -6.53 -7.31 -9.36
CA VAL A 70 -7.93 -7.36 -8.89
C VAL A 70 -8.63 -8.43 -9.70
N VAL A 71 -9.28 -9.35 -8.98
CA VAL A 71 -9.95 -10.52 -9.55
C VAL A 71 -11.41 -10.47 -9.14
N ASP A 72 -12.32 -10.74 -10.06
CA ASP A 72 -13.76 -10.82 -9.76
C ASP A 72 -14.20 -12.22 -9.30
N SER A 73 -15.50 -12.45 -9.05
CA SER A 73 -15.95 -13.75 -8.53
C SER A 73 -15.87 -14.90 -9.54
N GLU A 74 -15.81 -14.57 -10.84
CA GLU A 74 -15.59 -15.52 -11.94
C GLU A 74 -14.10 -15.86 -12.14
N ASN A 75 -13.21 -15.34 -11.28
CA ASN A 75 -11.76 -15.46 -11.37
C ASN A 75 -11.13 -14.74 -12.58
N ARG A 76 -11.83 -13.76 -13.17
CA ARG A 76 -11.28 -12.93 -14.25
C ARG A 76 -10.41 -11.82 -13.65
N ILE A 77 -9.27 -11.57 -14.26
CA ILE A 77 -8.39 -10.46 -13.85
C ILE A 77 -8.93 -9.17 -14.47
N VAL A 78 -9.52 -8.31 -13.66
CA VAL A 78 -10.08 -7.02 -14.09
C VAL A 78 -9.09 -5.86 -13.96
N TYR A 79 -8.01 -6.06 -13.23
CA TYR A 79 -6.87 -5.14 -13.14
C TYR A 79 -5.59 -5.90 -12.84
N SER A 80 -4.47 -5.46 -13.42
CA SER A 80 -3.14 -5.97 -13.09
C SER A 80 -2.09 -4.87 -13.24
N GLU A 81 -1.13 -4.85 -12.32
CA GLU A 81 0.01 -3.93 -12.34
C GLU A 81 1.24 -4.64 -11.77
N THR A 82 2.41 -4.31 -12.33
CA THR A 82 3.70 -4.72 -11.77
C THR A 82 4.50 -3.46 -11.43
N LEU A 83 4.89 -3.34 -10.16
CA LEU A 83 5.70 -2.25 -9.63
C LEU A 83 7.13 -2.75 -9.40
N LYS A 84 8.09 -2.19 -10.14
CA LYS A 84 9.50 -2.58 -10.03
C LYS A 84 10.24 -1.74 -9.00
N SER A 85 10.97 -2.40 -8.10
CA SER A 85 11.89 -1.78 -7.14
C SER A 85 11.33 -0.59 -6.36
N ARG A 86 10.06 -0.68 -5.94
CA ARG A 86 9.38 0.36 -5.15
C ARG A 86 9.50 0.06 -3.67
N LEU A 87 9.99 1.00 -2.88
CA LEU A 87 10.08 0.86 -1.41
C LEU A 87 8.70 0.92 -0.73
N VAL A 88 7.82 1.77 -1.23
CA VAL A 88 6.49 2.00 -0.68
C VAL A 88 5.47 1.81 -1.79
N VAL A 89 4.44 1.02 -1.49
CA VAL A 89 3.29 0.78 -2.34
C VAL A 89 2.07 1.37 -1.66
N GLU A 90 1.45 2.35 -2.30
CA GLU A 90 0.22 2.99 -1.85
C GLU A 90 -0.78 3.01 -3.01
N LYS A 91 -1.92 2.34 -2.83
CA LYS A 91 -2.95 2.24 -3.86
C LYS A 91 -4.33 2.51 -3.25
N ALA A 92 -5.20 3.09 -4.05
CA ALA A 92 -6.63 3.19 -3.78
C ALA A 92 -7.39 2.59 -4.96
N PHE A 93 -8.14 1.52 -4.70
CA PHE A 93 -9.02 0.89 -5.68
C PHE A 93 -10.41 1.50 -5.51
N ASN A 94 -10.92 2.18 -6.55
CA ASN A 94 -12.25 2.79 -6.53
C ASN A 94 -13.27 1.85 -7.18
N PHE A 95 -14.24 1.40 -6.39
CA PHE A 95 -15.32 0.50 -6.77
C PHE A 95 -16.66 1.22 -6.99
N GLU A 96 -16.69 2.56 -6.92
CA GLU A 96 -17.91 3.38 -7.08
C GLU A 96 -18.71 3.05 -8.36
N LYS A 97 -18.02 2.67 -9.43
CA LYS A 97 -18.62 2.29 -10.73
C LYS A 97 -18.40 0.83 -11.10
N ALA A 98 -17.95 0.02 -10.16
CA ALA A 98 -17.78 -1.41 -10.40
C ALA A 98 -19.14 -2.11 -10.45
N GLU A 99 -19.21 -3.22 -11.16
CA GLU A 99 -20.41 -4.06 -11.18
C GLU A 99 -20.63 -4.69 -9.80
N LYS A 100 -21.87 -5.11 -9.52
CA LYS A 100 -22.19 -5.81 -8.28
C LYS A 100 -21.49 -7.16 -8.26
N ASP A 101 -20.44 -7.28 -7.45
CA ASP A 101 -19.64 -8.48 -7.35
C ASP A 101 -18.78 -8.50 -6.06
N SER A 102 -18.14 -9.63 -5.81
CA SER A 102 -17.06 -9.79 -4.83
C SER A 102 -15.70 -9.75 -5.54
N TYR A 103 -15.00 -8.64 -5.38
CA TYR A 103 -13.65 -8.46 -5.90
C TYR A 103 -12.61 -8.88 -4.87
N LYS A 104 -11.53 -9.48 -5.33
CA LYS A 104 -10.35 -9.84 -4.54
C LYS A 104 -9.15 -9.05 -5.03
N VAL A 105 -8.63 -8.18 -4.18
CA VAL A 105 -7.37 -7.46 -4.42
C VAL A 105 -6.22 -8.30 -3.88
N VAL A 106 -5.28 -8.66 -4.76
CA VAL A 106 -4.13 -9.53 -4.46
C VAL A 106 -2.85 -8.73 -4.62
N LEU A 107 -1.96 -8.82 -3.63
CA LEU A 107 -0.57 -8.35 -3.70
C LEU A 107 0.38 -9.54 -3.56
N LYS A 108 1.35 -9.64 -4.46
CA LYS A 108 2.43 -10.63 -4.41
C LYS A 108 3.78 -9.90 -4.43
N ASP A 109 4.61 -10.14 -3.44
CA ASP A 109 5.93 -9.49 -3.29
C ASP A 109 7.12 -10.34 -3.76
N GLY A 110 6.82 -11.44 -4.46
CA GLY A 110 7.80 -12.42 -4.92
C GLY A 110 7.99 -13.59 -3.95
N LYS A 111 7.70 -13.40 -2.66
CA LYS A 111 7.79 -14.44 -1.63
C LYS A 111 6.40 -14.87 -1.17
N GLU A 112 5.62 -13.91 -0.73
CA GLU A 112 4.32 -14.09 -0.13
C GLU A 112 3.21 -13.57 -1.05
N THR A 113 1.99 -14.01 -0.77
CA THR A 113 0.79 -13.51 -1.44
C THR A 113 -0.24 -13.13 -0.40
N TYR A 114 -0.73 -11.91 -0.51
CA TYR A 114 -1.71 -11.31 0.40
C TYR A 114 -2.95 -10.95 -0.40
N ALA A 115 -4.12 -11.06 0.24
CA ALA A 115 -5.37 -10.74 -0.42
C ALA A 115 -6.38 -10.11 0.54
N GLU A 116 -7.22 -9.25 -0.01
CA GLU A 116 -8.37 -8.66 0.68
C GLU A 116 -9.56 -8.60 -0.28
N TYR A 117 -10.75 -8.85 0.26
CA TYR A 117 -11.99 -8.82 -0.50
C TYR A 117 -12.68 -7.47 -0.39
N TYR A 118 -13.36 -7.07 -1.46
CA TYR A 118 -14.23 -5.91 -1.51
C TYR A 118 -15.54 -6.30 -2.20
N VAL A 119 -16.66 -6.14 -1.50
CA VAL A 119 -17.99 -6.51 -2.01
C VAL A 119 -18.76 -5.27 -2.42
N VAL A 120 -19.17 -5.21 -3.69
CA VAL A 120 -20.07 -4.21 -4.25
C VAL A 120 -21.49 -4.77 -4.21
N LYS A 121 -22.43 -4.02 -3.60
CA LYS A 121 -23.80 -4.49 -3.31
C LYS A 121 -24.84 -3.96 -4.30
#